data_AF-A0A5S3YLJ3-F1
#
_entry.id   AF-A0A5S3YLJ3-F1
#
_cell.length_a   1.000
_cell.length_b   1.000
_cell.length_c   1.000
_cell.angle_alpha   90.00
_cell.angle_beta   90.00
_cell.angle_gamma   90.00
#
_symmetry.space_group_name_H-M   'P 1'
#
loop_
_entity.id
_entity.type
_entity.pdbx_description
1 polymer ?
#
loop_
_entity_poly.entity_id
_entity_poly.type
_entity_poly.pdbx_seq_one_letter_code
_entity_poly.pdbx_strand_id
1 'polypeptide(L)'
;KAEIEALKGEKRVHFLNPNAQRLNKSLGDLTGIKGFGFNIIEIQPGFDSTETHMHYHEDECVYILQGTAEAYIGDEVIGVGEGDFIGYRACGKPHKLVNNSDVTLR
;
A
#
# COMPACT_ATOMS: atom_id res chain seq x y z
N LYS A 1 14.94 -12.43 -4.72
CA LYS A 1 13.79 -12.92 -3.91
C LYS A 1 14.22 -13.18 -2.46
N ALA A 2 15.15 -14.10 -2.20
CA ALA A 2 15.62 -14.42 -0.84
C ALA A 2 16.09 -13.20 -0.02
N GLU A 3 16.85 -12.27 -0.62
CA GLU A 3 17.31 -11.05 0.09
C GLU A 3 16.14 -10.18 0.58
N ILE A 4 15.16 -9.95 -0.29
CA ILE A 4 13.95 -9.15 0.03
C ILE A 4 13.12 -9.82 1.12
N GLU A 5 12.98 -11.14 1.05
CA GLU A 5 12.25 -11.92 2.05
C GLU A 5 12.93 -11.87 3.42
N ALA A 6 14.27 -11.81 3.46
CA ALA A 6 15.05 -11.69 4.69
C ALA A 6 15.03 -10.28 5.32
N LEU A 7 14.60 -9.25 4.58
CA LEU A 7 14.47 -7.89 5.12
C LEU A 7 13.40 -7.87 6.21
N LYS A 8 13.76 -7.35 7.39
CA LYS A 8 12.81 -7.15 8.50
C LYS A 8 11.74 -6.12 8.18
N GLY A 9 12.06 -5.12 7.35
CA GLY A 9 11.19 -3.97 7.12
C GLY A 9 11.07 -3.05 8.34
N GLU A 10 10.35 -1.95 8.17
CA GLU A 10 10.10 -0.96 9.21
C GLU A 10 8.60 -0.88 9.49
N LYS A 11 8.20 -0.88 10.77
CA LYS A 11 6.81 -0.59 11.11
C LYS A 11 6.55 0.89 10.87
N ARG A 12 5.58 1.20 10.02
CA ARG A 12 5.14 2.56 9.72
C ARG A 12 3.69 2.73 10.11
N VAL A 13 3.39 3.87 10.71
CA VAL A 13 2.04 4.31 11.05
C VAL A 13 1.82 5.66 10.39
N HIS A 14 0.72 5.83 9.67
CA HIS A 14 0.40 7.13 9.08
C HIS A 14 0.12 8.14 10.20
N PHE A 15 0.74 9.32 10.14
CA PHE A 15 0.69 10.31 11.22
C PHE A 15 -0.71 10.90 11.47
N LEU A 16 -1.60 10.87 10.47
CA LEU A 16 -3.01 11.27 10.60
C LEU A 16 -3.98 10.10 10.88
N ASN A 17 -3.53 8.85 10.74
CA ASN A 17 -4.39 7.68 10.90
C ASN A 17 -3.66 6.59 11.68
N PRO A 18 -3.94 6.44 12.99
CA PRO A 18 -3.31 5.40 13.81
C PRO A 18 -3.71 3.98 13.41
N ASN A 19 -4.79 3.78 12.64
CA ASN A 19 -5.16 2.48 12.06
C ASN A 19 -4.38 2.15 10.78
N ALA A 20 -3.77 3.13 10.13
CA ALA A 20 -2.96 2.89 8.95
C ALA A 20 -1.56 2.40 9.36
N GLN A 21 -1.46 1.11 9.65
CA GLN A 21 -0.25 0.45 10.11
C GLN A 21 0.22 -0.59 9.09
N ARG A 22 1.49 -0.51 8.71
CA ARG A 22 2.09 -1.45 7.76
C ARG A 22 3.54 -1.76 8.12
N LEU A 23 3.99 -2.95 7.74
CA LEU A 23 5.42 -3.23 7.62
C LEU A 23 5.88 -2.74 6.25
N ASN A 24 6.95 -1.97 6.16
CA ASN A 24 7.40 -1.35 4.91
C ASN A 24 8.84 -1.75 4.58
N LYS A 25 9.06 -2.32 3.40
CA LYS A 25 10.40 -2.62 2.85
C LYS A 25 10.63 -1.70 1.65
N SER A 26 11.37 -0.62 1.86
CA SER A 26 11.67 0.35 0.80
C SER A 26 12.82 -0.14 -0.07
N LEU A 27 12.51 -0.77 -1.20
CA LEU A 27 13.53 -1.25 -2.15
C LEU A 27 14.15 -0.09 -2.93
N GLY A 28 13.38 0.99 -3.14
CA GLY A 28 13.88 2.21 -3.74
C GLY A 28 15.04 2.80 -2.93
N ASP A 29 14.85 2.96 -1.61
CA ASP A 29 15.89 3.49 -0.73
C ASP A 29 17.12 2.58 -0.66
N LEU A 30 16.90 1.25 -0.58
CA LEU A 30 17.98 0.26 -0.54
C LEU A 30 18.88 0.28 -1.78
N THR A 31 18.33 0.70 -2.93
CA THR A 31 19.04 0.74 -4.22
C THR A 31 19.44 2.15 -4.64
N GLY A 32 19.04 3.18 -3.89
CA GLY A 32 19.33 4.58 -4.19
C GLY A 32 18.48 5.18 -5.33
N ILE A 33 17.34 4.58 -5.66
CA ILE A 33 16.38 5.15 -6.62
C ILE A 33 15.81 6.45 -6.04
N LYS A 34 15.73 7.50 -6.88
CA LYS A 34 15.22 8.82 -6.49
C LYS A 34 14.02 9.31 -7.29
N GLY A 35 13.68 8.64 -8.39
CA GLY A 35 12.59 9.06 -9.28
C GLY A 35 11.20 8.61 -8.82
N PHE A 36 11.13 7.55 -8.03
CA PHE A 36 9.88 7.00 -7.49
C PHE A 36 10.16 6.18 -6.22
N GLY A 37 9.15 6.02 -5.38
CA GLY A 37 9.18 5.08 -4.27
C GLY A 37 8.82 3.68 -4.76
N PHE A 38 9.63 2.69 -4.40
CA PHE A 38 9.31 1.27 -4.65
C PHE A 38 9.32 0.52 -3.33
N ASN A 39 8.15 0.14 -2.86
CA ASN A 39 7.94 -0.45 -1.55
C ASN A 39 7.22 -1.79 -1.68
N ILE A 40 7.65 -2.77 -0.90
CA ILE A 40 6.80 -3.91 -0.54
C ILE A 40 6.24 -3.63 0.84
N ILE A 41 4.92 -3.62 0.96
CA ILE A 41 4.24 -3.36 2.22
C ILE A 41 3.45 -4.58 2.66
N GLU A 42 3.33 -4.77 3.97
CA GLU A 42 2.51 -5.84 4.53
C GLU A 42 1.51 -5.21 5.52
N ILE A 43 0.22 -5.44 5.28
CA ILE A 43 -0.88 -4.88 6.08
C ILE A 43 -1.58 -6.04 6.79
N GLN A 44 -1.56 -6.02 8.12
CA GLN A 44 -2.21 -7.05 8.92
C GLN A 44 -3.75 -6.90 8.87
N PRO A 45 -4.52 -7.98 9.11
CA PRO A 45 -5.98 -7.93 9.22
C PRO A 45 -6.49 -6.76 10.08
N GLY A 46 -7.49 -6.04 9.57
CA GLY A 46 -8.14 -4.91 10.24
C GLY A 46 -7.41 -3.56 10.13
N PHE A 47 -6.23 -3.50 9.51
CA PHE A 47 -5.50 -2.25 9.31
C PHE A 47 -5.65 -1.67 7.90
N ASP A 48 -5.39 -0.36 7.81
CA ASP A 48 -5.46 0.41 6.58
C ASP A 48 -4.04 0.55 5.97
N SER A 49 -3.95 0.74 4.66
CA SER A 49 -2.66 1.05 4.02
C SER A 49 -2.16 2.46 4.38
N THR A 50 -3.07 3.42 4.49
CA THR A 50 -2.78 4.86 4.58
C THR A 50 -4.01 5.62 5.08
N GLU A 51 -3.86 6.92 5.36
CA GLU A 51 -5.01 7.82 5.47
C GLU A 51 -5.60 8.09 4.09
N THR A 52 -6.93 8.23 4.00
CA THR A 52 -7.58 8.56 2.73
C THR A 52 -7.00 9.86 2.17
N HIS A 53 -6.36 9.79 1.00
CA HIS A 53 -5.64 10.93 0.42
C HIS A 53 -5.63 10.88 -1.10
N MET A 54 -5.21 11.98 -1.72
CA MET A 54 -4.90 12.06 -3.15
C MET A 54 -3.63 12.88 -3.35
N HIS A 55 -2.94 12.61 -4.46
CA HIS A 55 -1.75 13.35 -4.86
C HIS A 55 -2.10 14.40 -5.92
N TYR A 56 -1.53 15.61 -5.80
CA TYR A 56 -1.66 16.66 -6.82
C TYR A 56 -0.62 16.55 -7.93
N HIS A 57 0.53 15.92 -7.65
CA HIS A 57 1.69 15.93 -8.53
C HIS A 57 2.27 14.56 -8.81
N GLU A 58 2.00 13.58 -7.96
CA GLU A 58 2.56 12.24 -8.05
C GLU A 58 1.50 11.26 -8.52
N ASP A 59 1.87 10.38 -9.44
CA ASP A 59 1.10 9.16 -9.68
C ASP A 59 1.52 8.12 -8.64
N GLU A 60 0.57 7.31 -8.20
CA GLU A 60 0.80 6.16 -7.32
C GLU A 60 0.19 4.90 -7.95
N CYS A 61 0.77 3.74 -7.68
CA CYS A 61 0.15 2.48 -8.06
C CYS A 61 0.40 1.39 -7.04
N VAL A 62 -0.49 0.41 -7.02
CA VAL A 62 -0.40 -0.79 -6.18
C VAL A 62 -0.57 -2.02 -7.05
N TYR A 63 0.23 -3.04 -6.77
CA TYR A 63 0.06 -4.39 -7.30
C TYR A 63 -0.04 -5.34 -6.10
N ILE A 64 -1.11 -6.13 -6.02
CA ILE A 64 -1.33 -7.03 -4.89
C ILE A 64 -0.57 -8.33 -5.13
N LEU A 65 0.41 -8.60 -4.28
CA LEU A 65 1.24 -9.81 -4.29
C LEU A 65 0.56 -10.99 -3.61
N GLN A 66 -0.26 -10.75 -2.57
CA GLN A 66 -0.95 -11.79 -1.82
C GLN A 66 -2.11 -11.23 -0.99
N GLY A 67 -3.19 -12.01 -0.86
CA GLY A 67 -4.33 -11.68 0.01
C GLY A 67 -5.42 -10.91 -0.71
N THR A 68 -6.38 -10.39 0.05
CA THR A 68 -7.53 -9.64 -0.46
C THR A 68 -7.80 -8.41 0.40
N ALA A 69 -8.37 -7.37 -0.21
CA ALA A 69 -8.68 -6.12 0.46
C ALA A 69 -9.89 -5.41 -0.18
N GLU A 70 -10.34 -4.35 0.47
CA GLU A 70 -11.22 -3.35 -0.13
C GLU A 70 -10.40 -2.13 -0.54
N ALA A 71 -10.50 -1.75 -1.81
CA ALA A 71 -10.02 -0.49 -2.34
C ALA A 71 -11.12 0.56 -2.28
N TYR A 72 -10.91 1.59 -1.46
CA TYR A 72 -11.75 2.77 -1.40
C TYR A 72 -11.19 3.79 -2.39
N ILE A 73 -11.99 4.21 -3.38
CA ILE A 73 -11.58 5.14 -4.44
C ILE A 73 -12.71 6.15 -4.70
N GLY A 74 -12.59 7.34 -4.10
CA GLY A 74 -13.70 8.29 -4.01
C GLY A 74 -14.85 7.69 -3.21
N ASP A 75 -16.04 7.61 -3.83
CA ASP A 75 -17.24 7.04 -3.22
C ASP A 75 -17.41 5.54 -3.49
N GLU A 76 -16.48 4.93 -4.24
CA GLU A 76 -16.55 3.53 -4.64
C GLU A 76 -15.73 2.64 -3.70
N VAL A 77 -16.26 1.46 -3.38
CA VAL A 77 -15.56 0.39 -2.66
C VAL A 77 -15.48 -0.83 -3.56
N ILE A 78 -14.27 -1.27 -3.86
CA ILE A 78 -13.99 -2.32 -4.83
C ILE A 78 -13.22 -3.43 -4.12
N GLY A 79 -13.71 -4.67 -4.19
CA GLY A 79 -12.96 -5.83 -3.72
C GLY A 79 -11.79 -6.12 -4.65
N VAL A 80 -10.60 -6.29 -4.10
CA VAL A 80 -9.36 -6.54 -4.84
C VAL A 80 -8.57 -7.68 -4.19
N GLY A 81 -7.74 -8.37 -4.98
CA GLY A 81 -6.94 -9.49 -4.52
C GLY A 81 -5.67 -9.73 -5.32
N GLU A 82 -4.99 -10.82 -5.01
CA GLU A 82 -3.73 -11.22 -5.66
C GLU A 82 -3.78 -11.13 -7.18
N GLY A 83 -2.83 -10.39 -7.75
CA GLY A 83 -2.71 -10.15 -9.19
C GLY A 83 -3.38 -8.85 -9.68
N ASP A 84 -4.24 -8.23 -8.86
CA ASP A 84 -4.85 -6.96 -9.24
C ASP A 84 -3.84 -5.80 -9.22
N PHE A 85 -3.98 -4.91 -10.19
CA PHE A 85 -3.21 -3.68 -10.32
C PHE A 85 -4.14 -2.47 -10.26
N ILE A 86 -3.77 -1.48 -9.45
CA ILE A 86 -4.51 -0.23 -9.29
C ILE A 86 -3.56 0.93 -9.57
N GLY A 87 -3.97 1.83 -10.46
CA GLY A 87 -3.27 3.08 -10.73
C GLY A 87 -4.05 4.29 -10.23
N TYR A 88 -3.41 5.11 -9.41
CA TYR A 88 -3.91 6.39 -8.91
C TYR A 88 -3.16 7.51 -9.61
N ARG A 89 -3.75 8.06 -10.67
CA ARG A 89 -3.17 9.22 -11.36
C ARG A 89 -3.17 10.46 -10.44
N ALA A 90 -2.21 11.35 -10.64
CA ALA A 90 -2.21 12.69 -10.06
C ALA A 90 -3.51 13.43 -10.39
N CYS A 91 -4.00 14.20 -9.41
CA CYS A 91 -5.33 14.83 -9.44
C CYS A 91 -6.46 13.81 -9.69
N GLY A 92 -6.27 12.57 -9.25
CA GLY A 92 -7.26 11.50 -9.25
C GLY A 92 -8.22 11.58 -8.06
N LYS A 93 -8.93 10.48 -7.82
CA LYS A 93 -9.83 10.35 -6.66
C LYS A 93 -9.02 10.05 -5.38
N PRO A 94 -9.50 10.48 -4.20
CA PRO A 94 -8.89 10.08 -2.94
C PRO A 94 -9.04 8.58 -2.71
N HIS A 95 -8.06 7.95 -2.09
CA HIS A 95 -8.04 6.49 -1.99
C HIS A 95 -7.36 5.96 -0.73
N LYS A 96 -7.67 4.69 -0.40
CA LYS A 96 -6.94 3.85 0.55
C LYS A 96 -7.27 2.36 0.31
N LEU A 97 -6.43 1.47 0.84
CA LEU A 97 -6.75 0.05 0.96
C LEU A 97 -7.06 -0.29 2.42
N VAL A 98 -8.06 -1.14 2.64
CA VAL A 98 -8.38 -1.72 3.94
C VAL A 98 -8.24 -3.23 3.85
N ASN A 99 -7.40 -3.82 4.69
CA ASN A 99 -7.35 -5.28 4.80
C ASN A 99 -8.51 -5.76 5.68
N ASN A 100 -9.64 -6.05 5.05
CA ASN A 100 -10.84 -6.61 5.69
C ASN A 100 -10.83 -8.15 5.75
N SER A 101 -9.73 -8.79 5.36
CA SER A 101 -9.56 -10.25 5.42
C SER A 101 -8.94 -10.72 6.73
N ASP A 102 -8.77 -12.04 6.89
CA ASP A 102 -8.11 -12.69 8.03
C ASP A 102 -6.63 -13.04 7.77
N VAL A 103 -6.11 -12.71 6.58
CA VAL A 103 -4.72 -12.96 6.17
C VAL A 103 -3.98 -11.65 5.95
N THR A 104 -2.65 -11.69 5.98
CA THR A 104 -1.82 -10.51 5.65
C THR A 104 -1.96 -10.16 4.17
N LEU A 105 -2.28 -8.89 3.88
CA LEU A 105 -2.22 -8.32 2.54
C LEU A 105 -0.78 -7.92 2.21
N ARG A 106 -0.31 -8.26 1.01
CA ARG A 106 1.01 -7.88 0.48
C ARG A 106 0.92 -7.39 -0.95
#